data_AF-A0A1L5J603-F1
#
_entry.id   AF-A0A1L5J603-F1
#
_cell.length_a   1.000
_cell.length_b   1.000
_cell.length_c   1.000
_cell.angle_alpha   90.00
_cell.angle_beta   90.00
_cell.angle_gamma   90.00
#
_symmetry.space_group_name_H-M   'P 1'
#
loop_
_entity.id
_entity.type
_entity.pdbx_description
1 polymer ?
#
loop_
_entity_poly.entity_id
_entity_poly.type
_entity_poly.pdbx_seq_one_letter_code
_entity_poly.pdbx_strand_id
1 'polypeptide(L)'
;ETGKILLVDYSDLDNLKVTSIDAARFLHDGGWDSTQRYFLTAANKSNKIAVVDPKDDKLAALIDVGAIPHPGRGANFVHPKYGPVWATSHLDDQTIALIGTDPQKHRKYAWKKVESIDGQGGGSLFIKTHPN
;
A
#
# COMPACT_ATOMS: atom_id res chain seq x y z
N GLU A 1 15.42 9.52 1.87
CA GLU A 1 14.08 9.86 1.34
C GLU A 1 13.34 10.83 2.26
N THR A 2 12.72 11.88 1.70
CA THR A 2 11.99 12.94 2.45
C THR A 2 10.59 12.52 2.92
N GLY A 3 10.09 11.38 2.44
CA GLY A 3 8.75 10.88 2.78
C GLY A 3 7.60 11.64 2.11
N LYS A 4 7.86 12.18 0.92
CA LYS A 4 6.86 12.84 0.08
C LYS A 4 6.48 11.94 -1.09
N ILE A 5 5.19 11.86 -1.40
CA ILE A 5 4.66 11.29 -2.65
C ILE A 5 4.30 12.45 -3.56
N LEU A 6 4.75 12.41 -4.82
CA LEU A 6 4.46 13.45 -5.80
C LEU A 6 3.46 12.93 -6.82
N LEU A 7 2.31 13.59 -6.91
CA LEU A 7 1.39 13.43 -8.03
C LEU A 7 1.75 14.49 -9.07
N VAL A 8 2.29 14.06 -10.20
CA VAL A 8 2.80 14.95 -11.26
C VAL A 8 1.83 14.89 -12.43
N ASP A 9 1.17 16.01 -12.70
CA ASP A 9 0.34 16.18 -13.89
C ASP A 9 1.23 16.52 -15.08
N TYR A 10 1.29 15.60 -16.04
CA TYR A 10 2.12 15.70 -17.24
C TYR A 10 1.34 16.18 -18.47
N SER A 11 0.10 16.68 -18.31
CA SER A 11 -0.70 17.21 -19.42
C SER A 11 -0.12 18.50 -20.02
N ASP A 12 0.63 19.26 -19.23
CA ASP A 12 1.34 20.47 -19.63
C ASP A 12 2.71 20.50 -18.92
N LEU A 13 3.78 20.32 -19.69
CA LEU A 13 5.14 20.30 -19.17
C LEU A 13 5.76 21.70 -19.01
N ASP A 14 5.19 22.72 -19.68
CA ASP A 14 5.62 24.10 -19.56
C ASP A 14 5.04 24.73 -18.27
N ASN A 15 3.82 24.33 -17.88
CA ASN A 15 3.12 24.77 -16.67
C ASN A 15 2.86 23.61 -15.70
N LEU A 16 3.94 22.89 -15.34
CA LEU A 16 3.88 21.65 -14.57
C LEU A 16 3.12 21.82 -13.24
N LYS A 17 2.06 21.02 -13.05
CA LYS A 17 1.35 20.93 -11.77
C LYS A 17 1.83 19.72 -10.99
N VAL A 18 2.22 19.95 -9.74
CA VAL A 18 2.67 18.89 -8.83
C VAL A 18 1.96 19.04 -7.50
N THR A 19 1.28 17.98 -7.06
CA THR A 19 0.77 17.86 -5.70
C THR A 19 1.77 17.08 -4.86
N SER A 20 2.30 17.72 -3.82
CA SER A 20 3.21 17.08 -2.87
C SER A 20 2.42 16.61 -1.65
N ILE A 21 2.42 15.30 -1.41
CA ILE A 21 1.69 14.66 -0.32
C ILE A 21 2.67 14.19 0.74
N ASP A 22 2.44 14.61 1.97
CA ASP A 22 3.18 14.16 3.14
C ASP A 22 2.73 12.76 3.51
N ALA A 23 3.66 11.80 3.53
CA ALA A 23 3.39 10.41 3.88
C ALA A 23 4.23 10.00 5.09
N ALA A 24 5.24 9.17 4.90
CA ALA A 24 6.18 8.77 5.94
C ALA A 24 7.58 8.63 5.33
N ARG A 25 8.63 8.81 6.14
CA ARG A 25 10.02 8.68 5.66
C ARG A 25 10.32 7.25 5.23
N PHE A 26 11.30 7.11 4.34
CA PHE A 26 11.76 5.83 3.78
C PHE A 26 10.71 5.13 2.90
N LEU A 27 9.98 5.91 2.09
CA LEU A 27 9.18 5.37 0.99
C LEU A 27 10.07 4.58 0.04
N HIS A 28 9.58 3.44 -0.43
CA HIS A 28 10.36 2.53 -1.26
C HIS A 28 9.53 2.03 -2.45
N ASP A 29 8.81 0.93 -2.28
CA ASP A 29 8.03 0.25 -3.32
C ASP A 29 6.54 0.20 -2.96
N GLY A 30 5.71 -0.18 -3.92
CA GLY A 30 4.26 -0.11 -3.78
C GLY A 30 3.52 -0.47 -5.06
N GLY A 31 2.20 -0.57 -4.95
CA GLY A 31 1.34 -0.84 -6.08
C GLY A 31 -0.09 -0.38 -5.88
N TRP A 32 -0.83 -0.43 -6.97
CA TRP A 32 -2.24 -0.09 -7.00
C TRP A 32 -3.09 -1.17 -6.33
N ASP A 33 -4.17 -0.73 -5.68
CA ASP A 33 -5.26 -1.64 -5.31
C ASP A 33 -5.91 -2.25 -6.57
N SER A 34 -6.78 -3.26 -6.39
CA SER A 34 -7.45 -3.94 -7.51
C SER A 34 -8.28 -3.01 -8.41
N THR A 35 -8.75 -1.87 -7.89
CA THR A 35 -9.55 -0.90 -8.67
C THR A 35 -8.71 0.14 -9.39
N GLN A 36 -7.38 0.13 -9.20
CA GLN A 36 -6.44 1.14 -9.71
C GLN A 36 -6.81 2.57 -9.27
N ARG A 37 -7.48 2.71 -8.13
CA ARG A 37 -7.84 4.01 -7.57
C ARG A 37 -6.84 4.45 -6.51
N TYR A 38 -6.39 3.54 -5.65
CA TYR A 38 -5.55 3.86 -4.51
C TYR A 38 -4.16 3.28 -4.68
N PHE A 39 -3.14 4.09 -4.42
CA PHE A 39 -1.75 3.66 -4.43
C PHE A 39 -1.30 3.33 -3.01
N LEU A 40 -0.84 2.09 -2.80
CA LEU A 40 -0.32 1.61 -1.52
C LEU A 40 1.19 1.46 -1.62
N THR A 41 1.96 2.10 -0.75
CA THR A 41 3.42 2.05 -0.77
C THR A 41 4.02 1.89 0.63
N ALA A 42 5.09 1.11 0.71
CA ALA A 42 5.84 0.86 1.92
C ALA A 42 6.74 2.05 2.27
N ALA A 43 6.54 2.59 3.48
CA ALA A 43 7.53 3.37 4.20
C ALA A 43 8.33 2.39 5.07
N ASN A 44 9.25 1.66 4.44
CA ASN A 44 9.74 0.36 4.95
C ASN A 44 10.43 0.45 6.32
N LYS A 45 11.40 1.36 6.50
CA LYS A 45 12.08 1.58 7.79
C LYS A 45 11.20 2.27 8.83
N SER A 46 9.98 2.64 8.47
CA SER A 46 8.96 3.15 9.39
C SER A 46 7.89 2.11 9.73
N ASN A 47 7.97 0.88 9.21
CA ASN A 47 7.00 -0.20 9.39
C ASN A 47 5.55 0.19 9.04
N LYS A 48 5.39 1.03 8.01
CA LYS A 48 4.09 1.59 7.60
C LYS A 48 3.81 1.37 6.13
N ILE A 49 2.53 1.25 5.79
CA ILE A 49 1.99 1.39 4.43
C ILE A 49 1.26 2.72 4.33
N ALA A 50 1.69 3.58 3.41
CA ALA A 50 0.98 4.80 3.03
C ALA A 50 -0.02 4.48 1.91
N VAL A 51 -1.23 5.02 2.04
CA VAL A 51 -2.28 4.90 1.05
C VAL A 51 -2.60 6.29 0.50
N VAL A 52 -2.52 6.45 -0.82
CA VAL A 52 -2.85 7.70 -1.51
C VAL A 52 -4.08 7.51 -2.39
N ASP A 53 -5.01 8.47 -2.34
CA ASP A 53 -6.09 8.60 -3.32
C ASP A 53 -5.71 9.69 -4.33
N PRO A 54 -5.08 9.35 -5.47
CA PRO A 54 -4.77 10.29 -6.54
C PRO A 54 -6.00 10.92 -7.19
N LYS A 55 -7.20 10.36 -7.02
CA LYS A 55 -8.41 11.01 -7.54
C LYS A 55 -8.78 12.25 -6.75
N ASP A 56 -8.49 12.22 -5.45
CA ASP A 56 -8.79 13.31 -4.51
C ASP A 56 -7.50 14.02 -4.03
N ASP A 57 -6.36 13.76 -4.69
CA ASP A 57 -5.05 14.34 -4.41
C ASP A 57 -4.59 14.31 -2.93
N LYS A 58 -4.91 13.23 -2.21
CA LYS A 58 -4.71 13.17 -0.75
C LYS A 58 -4.13 11.86 -0.22
N LEU A 59 -3.48 11.95 0.94
CA LEU A 59 -3.18 10.79 1.78
C LEU A 59 -4.49 10.25 2.38
N ALA A 60 -4.84 9.02 2.07
CA ALA A 60 -6.02 8.35 2.61
C ALA A 60 -5.74 7.72 3.99
N ALA A 61 -4.55 7.13 4.18
CA ALA A 61 -4.17 6.50 5.44
C ALA A 61 -2.66 6.25 5.57
N LEU A 62 -2.21 6.08 6.82
CA LEU A 62 -0.94 5.47 7.19
C LEU A 62 -1.22 4.27 8.10
N ILE A 63 -0.76 3.09 7.71
CA ILE A 63 -1.16 1.82 8.35
C ILE A 63 0.08 1.13 8.89
N ASP A 64 0.09 0.85 10.20
CA ASP A 64 1.15 0.07 10.85
C ASP A 64 1.05 -1.41 10.48
N VAL A 65 2.20 -1.99 10.08
CA VAL A 65 2.34 -3.39 9.68
C VAL A 65 3.51 -4.05 10.43
N GLY A 66 4.02 -5.18 9.93
CA GLY A 66 5.21 -5.85 10.48
C GLY A 66 6.50 -5.09 10.15
N ALA A 67 7.63 -5.72 10.45
CA ALA A 67 8.95 -5.11 10.38
C ALA A 67 9.50 -5.08 8.93
N ILE A 68 9.78 -3.88 8.42
CA ILE A 68 10.35 -3.65 7.08
C ILE A 68 9.48 -4.30 5.98
N PRO A 69 8.25 -3.78 5.73
CA PRO A 69 7.42 -4.28 4.64
C PRO A 69 8.12 -4.11 3.29
N HIS A 70 8.08 -5.16 2.46
CA HIS A 70 8.69 -5.19 1.13
C HIS A 70 7.73 -5.86 0.12
N PRO A 71 6.74 -5.11 -0.39
CA PRO A 71 5.67 -5.68 -1.22
C PRO A 71 6.07 -5.99 -2.67
N GLY A 72 7.11 -5.36 -3.21
CA GLY A 72 7.19 -5.09 -4.64
C GLY A 72 5.98 -4.24 -5.06
N ARG A 73 5.12 -4.79 -5.93
CA ARG A 73 3.80 -4.18 -6.25
C ARG A 73 2.67 -4.66 -5.36
N GLY A 74 2.95 -5.60 -4.46
CA GLY A 74 1.97 -6.32 -3.66
C GLY A 74 1.10 -7.28 -4.47
N ALA A 75 0.13 -7.86 -3.75
CA ALA A 75 -0.82 -8.85 -4.24
C ALA A 75 -2.25 -8.43 -3.88
N ASN A 76 -3.11 -8.32 -4.88
CA ASN A 76 -4.54 -7.99 -4.70
C ASN A 76 -5.39 -9.26 -4.84
N PHE A 77 -6.34 -9.48 -3.94
CA PHE A 77 -7.32 -10.56 -4.04
C PHE A 77 -8.56 -10.26 -3.20
N VAL A 78 -9.62 -11.04 -3.39
CA VAL A 78 -10.84 -10.95 -2.58
C VAL A 78 -10.76 -11.96 -1.45
N HIS A 79 -10.62 -11.48 -0.22
CA HIS A 79 -10.65 -12.33 0.97
C HIS A 79 -12.10 -12.70 1.32
N PRO A 80 -12.42 -13.99 1.62
CA PRO A 80 -13.80 -14.44 1.86
C PRO A 80 -14.53 -13.66 2.96
N LYS A 81 -13.81 -13.19 3.98
CA LYS A 81 -14.37 -12.47 5.14
C LYS A 81 -14.24 -10.94 5.05
N TYR A 82 -13.19 -10.46 4.40
CA TYR A 82 -12.80 -9.04 4.45
C TYR A 82 -13.10 -8.29 3.14
N GLY A 83 -13.46 -8.99 2.08
CA GLY A 83 -13.62 -8.40 0.76
C GLY A 83 -12.27 -8.12 0.10
N PRO A 84 -12.18 -7.12 -0.81
CA PRO A 84 -10.93 -6.77 -1.46
C PRO A 84 -9.83 -6.39 -0.46
N VAL A 85 -8.67 -7.03 -0.62
CA VAL A 85 -7.47 -6.78 0.18
C VAL A 85 -6.25 -6.66 -0.72
N TRP A 86 -5.27 -5.88 -0.25
CA TRP A 86 -3.91 -5.82 -0.77
C TRP A 86 -2.95 -6.35 0.28
N ALA A 87 -1.99 -7.18 -0.12
CA ALA A 87 -1.07 -7.84 0.79
C ALA A 87 0.40 -7.45 0.55
N THR A 88 1.16 -7.40 1.65
CA THR A 88 2.61 -7.24 1.69
C THR A 88 3.23 -8.29 2.60
N SER A 89 4.38 -8.81 2.21
CA SER A 89 5.29 -9.56 3.08
C SER A 89 6.34 -8.61 3.69
N HIS A 90 7.16 -9.15 4.59
CA HIS A 90 8.13 -8.40 5.37
C HIS A 90 9.54 -8.98 5.23
N LEU A 91 10.53 -8.09 5.27
CA LEU A 91 11.94 -8.47 5.15
C LEU A 91 12.51 -8.94 6.50
N ASP A 92 12.10 -8.31 7.59
CA ASP A 92 12.73 -8.51 8.91
C ASP A 92 11.93 -9.46 9.82
N ASP A 93 10.69 -9.79 9.43
CA ASP A 93 9.88 -10.81 10.09
C ASP A 93 9.15 -11.71 9.09
N GLN A 94 8.55 -12.79 9.59
CA GLN A 94 7.89 -13.80 8.76
C GLN A 94 6.47 -13.44 8.33
N THR A 95 5.96 -12.28 8.73
CA THR A 95 4.53 -12.00 8.61
C THR A 95 4.13 -11.56 7.20
N ILE A 96 2.87 -11.80 6.86
CA ILE A 96 2.19 -11.26 5.69
C ILE A 96 0.99 -10.46 6.19
N ALA A 97 0.99 -9.16 5.95
CA ALA A 97 -0.10 -8.28 6.34
C ALA A 97 -1.10 -8.13 5.20
N LEU A 98 -2.39 -8.25 5.55
CA LEU A 98 -3.51 -7.99 4.64
C LEU A 98 -4.17 -6.67 5.00
N ILE A 99 -4.34 -5.79 4.02
CA ILE A 99 -4.94 -4.47 4.18
C ILE A 99 -6.24 -4.40 3.36
N GLY A 100 -7.35 -4.01 3.99
CA GLY A 100 -8.62 -3.82 3.28
C GLY A 100 -8.58 -2.60 2.36
N THR A 101 -9.05 -2.75 1.11
CA THR A 101 -8.92 -1.71 0.07
C THR A 101 -10.25 -1.18 -0.48
N ASP A 102 -11.39 -1.59 0.09
CA ASP A 102 -12.71 -1.16 -0.38
C ASP A 102 -13.44 -0.25 0.64
N PRO A 103 -13.23 1.07 0.57
CA PRO A 103 -13.93 2.04 1.42
C PRO A 103 -15.41 2.25 1.06
N GLN A 104 -15.93 1.64 0.00
CA GLN A 104 -17.34 1.81 -0.37
C GLN A 104 -18.22 0.72 0.25
N LYS A 105 -17.91 -0.55 -0.01
CA LYS A 105 -18.74 -1.68 0.44
C LYS A 105 -18.20 -2.33 1.72
N HIS A 106 -16.89 -2.22 1.98
CA HIS A 106 -16.22 -2.83 3.15
C HIS A 106 -15.64 -1.78 4.10
N ARG A 107 -16.36 -0.68 4.32
CA ARG A 107 -15.95 0.48 5.16
C ARG A 107 -15.30 0.12 6.50
N LYS A 108 -15.80 -0.90 7.18
CA LYS A 108 -15.25 -1.34 8.48
C LYS A 108 -13.79 -1.79 8.42
N TYR A 109 -13.34 -2.25 7.25
CA TYR A 109 -12.04 -2.87 6.99
C TYR A 109 -11.11 -2.00 6.14
N ALA A 110 -11.67 -1.04 5.41
CA ALA A 110 -10.88 -0.16 4.54
C ALA A 110 -9.77 0.55 5.33
N TRP A 111 -8.57 0.49 4.78
CA TRP A 111 -7.36 1.11 5.32
C TRP A 111 -6.97 0.63 6.71
N LYS A 112 -7.27 -0.63 7.01
CA LYS A 112 -6.81 -1.31 8.22
C LYS A 112 -6.07 -2.57 7.85
N LYS A 113 -5.04 -2.92 8.62
CA LYS A 113 -4.50 -4.27 8.65
C LYS A 113 -5.58 -5.20 9.22
N VAL A 114 -6.25 -5.93 8.35
CA VAL A 114 -7.38 -6.80 8.73
C VAL A 114 -6.93 -8.14 9.27
N GLU A 115 -5.73 -8.57 8.87
CA GLU A 115 -5.16 -9.84 9.26
C GLU A 115 -3.64 -9.81 9.07
N SER A 116 -2.96 -10.65 9.85
CA SER A 116 -1.53 -10.91 9.77
C SER A 116 -1.36 -12.42 9.89
N ILE A 117 -0.74 -13.04 8.89
CA ILE A 117 -0.47 -14.48 8.87
C ILE A 117 1.04 -14.72 8.79
N ASP A 118 1.48 -15.91 9.17
CA ASP A 118 2.87 -16.31 9.02
C ASP A 118 3.14 -16.87 7.62
N GLY A 119 4.21 -16.38 6.99
CA GLY A 119 4.82 -16.96 5.80
C GLY A 119 5.89 -17.99 6.16
N GLN A 120 6.86 -18.18 5.27
CA GLN A 120 7.92 -19.20 5.44
C GLN A 120 9.03 -18.79 6.42
N GLY A 121 9.16 -17.49 6.71
CA GLY A 121 10.25 -16.90 7.49
C GLY A 121 10.52 -15.46 7.07
N GLY A 122 11.48 -14.81 7.73
CA GLY A 122 11.99 -13.51 7.32
C GLY A 122 12.75 -13.56 5.99
N GLY A 123 13.08 -12.39 5.43
CA GLY A 123 13.81 -12.27 4.16
C GLY A 123 12.91 -12.24 2.91
N SER A 124 11.59 -12.12 3.07
CA SER A 124 10.68 -12.08 1.93
C SER A 124 10.79 -10.75 1.18
N LEU A 125 10.92 -10.83 -0.15
CA LEU A 125 11.04 -9.66 -1.04
C LEU A 125 9.80 -9.40 -1.90
N PHE A 126 9.02 -10.44 -2.18
CA PHE A 126 7.90 -10.33 -3.11
C PHE A 126 6.74 -11.20 -2.66
N ILE A 127 5.54 -10.73 -2.97
CA ILE A 127 4.29 -11.50 -2.84
C ILE A 127 3.53 -11.42 -4.16
N LYS A 128 2.92 -12.54 -4.59
CA LYS A 128 2.10 -12.56 -5.79
C LYS A 128 0.85 -13.41 -5.73
N THR A 129 -0.07 -13.02 -6.59
CA THR A 129 -1.33 -13.68 -6.89
C THR A 129 -1.80 -13.20 -8.27
N HIS A 130 -2.83 -13.83 -8.82
CA HIS A 130 -3.49 -13.46 -10.07
C HIS A 130 -5.00 -13.67 -9.93
N PRO A 131 -5.86 -12.86 -10.58
CA PRO A 131 -7.29 -13.14 -10.67
C PRO A 131 -7.56 -14.52 -11.28
N ASN A 132 -8.54 -15.25 -10.76
CA ASN A 132 -9.04 -16.46 -11.41
C ASN A 132 -9.93 -16.11 -12.59
#